data_AF-A0A7W5XJD7-F1
#
_entry.id   AF-A0A7W5XJD7-F1
#
_cell.length_a   1.000
_cell.length_b   1.000
_cell.length_c   1.000
_cell.angle_alpha   90.00
_cell.angle_beta   90.00
_cell.angle_gamma   90.00
#
_symmetry.space_group_name_H-M   'P 1'
#
loop_
_entity.id
_entity.type
_entity.pdbx_description
1 polymer ?
#
loop_
_entity_poly.entity_id
_entity_poly.type
_entity_poly.pdbx_seq_one_letter_code
_entity_poly.pdbx_strand_id
1 'polypeptide(L)' 'MTKVLNARTIVISSDRLDDCKEYLDSEFHLMVDHALSVGWSLDEVVVALSGLAEEEITVPERAITLH' A
#
# COMPACT_ATOMS: atom_id res chain seq x y z
N MET A 1 -5.92 -3.90 16.06
CA MET A 1 -5.43 -2.50 16.15
C MET A 1 -6.24 -1.67 15.16
N THR A 2 -6.88 -0.59 15.58
CA THR A 2 -7.73 0.24 14.68
C THR A 2 -6.87 1.35 14.08
N LYS A 3 -6.75 1.40 12.74
CA LYS A 3 -6.11 2.53 12.03
C LYS A 3 -7.20 3.32 11.30
N VAL A 4 -7.21 4.64 11.48
CA VAL A 4 -8.11 5.53 10.75
C VAL A 4 -7.38 6.02 9.51
N LEU A 5 -7.92 5.73 8.32
CA LEU A 5 -7.44 6.24 7.03
C LEU A 5 -8.59 6.99 6.36
N ASN A 6 -8.42 8.30 6.16
CA ASN A 6 -9.31 9.17 5.37
C ASN A 6 -10.82 8.92 5.54
N ALA A 7 -11.36 9.26 6.72
CA ALA A 7 -12.80 9.24 7.05
C ALA A 7 -13.53 7.88 6.97
N ARG A 8 -12.86 6.80 6.57
CA ARG A 8 -13.36 5.43 6.63
C ARG A 8 -12.71 4.72 7.82
N THR A 9 -13.52 4.30 8.78
CA THR A 9 -13.05 3.42 9.85
C THR A 9 -12.86 2.03 9.25
N ILE A 10 -11.65 1.71 8.82
CA ILE A 10 -11.30 0.37 8.34
C ILE A 10 -10.76 -0.41 9.54
N VAL A 11 -11.46 -1.49 9.91
CA VAL A 11 -11.02 -2.41 10.96
C VAL A 11 -10.40 -3.63 10.27
N ILE A 12 -9.07 -3.71 10.28
CA ILE A 12 -8.32 -4.86 9.79
C ILE A 12 -7.75 -5.60 11.02
N SER A 13 -7.93 -6.91 11.09
CA SER A 13 -7.26 -7.72 12.12
C SER A 13 -5.75 -7.75 11.88
N SER A 14 -4.94 -8.04 12.90
CA SER A 14 -3.48 -8.16 12.73
C SER A 14 -3.16 -9.26 11.72
N ASP A 15 -3.77 -10.43 11.90
CA ASP A 15 -3.55 -11.60 11.05
C ASP A 15 -3.82 -11.30 9.58
N ARG A 16 -4.97 -10.66 9.26
CA ARG A 16 -5.28 -10.27 7.88
C ARG A 16 -4.33 -9.23 7.31
N LEU A 17 -3.79 -8.35 8.15
CA LEU A 17 -2.81 -7.36 7.72
C LEU A 17 -1.47 -8.03 7.43
N ASP A 18 -1.07 -9.00 8.23
CA ASP A 18 0.20 -9.71 8.05
C ASP A 18 0.13 -10.65 6.83
N ASP A 19 -0.97 -11.39 6.64
CA ASP A 19 -1.21 -12.16 5.41
C ASP A 19 -1.18 -11.27 4.16
N CYS A 20 -1.78 -10.06 4.24
CA CYS A 20 -1.78 -9.11 3.13
C CYS A 20 -0.35 -8.61 2.81
N LYS A 21 0.48 -8.37 3.83
CA LYS A 21 1.88 -8.00 3.62
C LYS A 21 2.65 -9.16 2.98
N GLU A 22 2.53 -10.37 3.51
CA GLU A 22 3.22 -11.55 2.95
C GLU A 22 2.85 -11.77 1.48
N TYR A 23 1.58 -11.59 1.14
CA TYR A 23 1.10 -11.68 -0.23
C TYR A 23 1.71 -10.61 -1.15
N LEU A 24 1.80 -9.35 -0.69
CA LEU A 24 2.31 -8.23 -1.49
C LEU A 24 3.84 -8.11 -1.49
N ASP A 25 4.54 -8.74 -0.55
CA ASP A 25 5.96 -8.51 -0.28
C ASP A 25 6.86 -8.70 -1.50
N SER A 26 6.65 -9.79 -2.25
CA SER A 26 7.45 -10.10 -3.43
C SER A 26 7.23 -9.09 -4.57
N GLU A 27 5.98 -8.71 -4.83
CA GLU A 27 5.64 -7.75 -5.87
C GLU A 27 6.14 -6.33 -5.50
N PHE A 28 6.02 -5.97 -4.23
CA PHE A 28 6.53 -4.72 -3.70
C PHE A 28 8.06 -4.61 -3.89
N HIS A 29 8.83 -5.63 -3.53
CA HIS A 29 10.27 -5.63 -3.73
C HIS A 29 10.65 -5.52 -5.20
N LEU A 30 9.94 -6.20 -6.11
CA LEU A 30 10.18 -6.08 -7.55
C LEU A 30 9.95 -4.65 -8.08
N MET A 31 8.91 -3.97 -7.59
CA MET A 31 8.66 -2.57 -7.95
C MET A 31 9.77 -1.64 -7.46
N VAL A 32 10.23 -1.85 -6.23
CA VAL A 32 11.33 -1.08 -5.64
C VAL A 32 12.63 -1.32 -6.41
N ASP A 33 13.00 -2.59 -6.62
CA ASP A 33 14.22 -2.97 -7.34
C ASP A 33 14.24 -2.41 -8.76
N HIS A 34 13.09 -2.43 -9.45
CA HIS A 34 12.98 -1.86 -10.78
C HIS A 34 13.21 -0.34 -10.76
N ALA A 35 12.61 0.39 -9.81
CA ALA A 35 12.81 1.83 -9.70
C ALA A 35 14.26 2.20 -9.34
N LEU A 36 14.90 1.42 -8.47
CA LEU A 36 16.33 1.58 -8.18
C LEU A 36 17.20 1.31 -9.41
N SER A 37 16.85 0.31 -10.22
CA SER A 37 17.61 -0.07 -11.42
C SER A 37 17.65 1.03 -12.49
N VAL A 38 16.63 1.90 -12.53
CA VAL A 38 16.55 3.04 -13.45
C VAL A 38 17.13 4.34 -12.87
N GLY A 39 17.64 4.30 -11.64
CA GLY A 39 18.43 5.39 -11.04
C GLY A 39 17.70 6.24 -9.99
N TRP A 40 16.49 5.88 -9.58
CA TRP A 40 15.82 6.55 -8.46
C TRP A 40 16.45 6.16 -7.13
N SER A 41 16.45 7.07 -6.17
CA SER A 41 16.82 6.74 -4.79
C SER A 41 15.69 6.02 -4.06
N LEU A 42 16.05 5.22 -3.05
CA LEU A 42 15.06 4.53 -2.23
C LEU A 42 14.06 5.50 -1.56
N ASP A 43 14.55 6.65 -1.10
CA ASP A 43 13.71 7.67 -0.47
C ASP A 43 12.65 8.22 -1.44
N GLU A 44 13.04 8.52 -2.68
CA GLU A 44 12.10 8.96 -3.72
C GLU A 44 11.05 7.90 -4.02
N VAL A 45 11.46 6.64 -4.13
CA VAL A 45 10.57 5.51 -4.38
C VAL A 45 9.55 5.35 -3.25
N VAL A 46 9.99 5.38 -2.00
CA VAL A 46 9.10 5.24 -0.83
C VAL A 46 8.08 6.38 -0.76
N VAL A 47 8.52 7.62 -1.01
CA VAL A 47 7.64 8.79 -1.03
C VAL A 47 6.61 8.67 -2.17
N ALA A 48 7.04 8.28 -3.38
CA ALA A 48 6.16 8.11 -4.52
C ALA A 48 5.12 7.00 -4.29
N LEU A 49 5.53 5.83 -3.78
CA LEU A 49 4.62 4.72 -3.51
C LEU A 49 3.58 5.08 -2.43
N SER A 50 3.98 5.85 -1.41
CA SER A 50 3.06 6.35 -0.39
C SER A 50 2.02 7.29 -0.99
N GLY A 51 2.43 8.21 -1.85
CA GLY A 51 1.50 9.11 -2.57
C GLY A 51 0.52 8.36 -3.47
N LEU A 52 1.00 7.39 -4.25
CA LEU A 52 0.15 6.55 -5.09
C LEU A 52 -0.87 5.74 -4.27
N ALA A 53 -0.47 5.21 -3.12
CA ALA A 53 -1.38 4.50 -2.22
C ALA A 53 -2.46 5.43 -1.63
N GLU A 54 -2.10 6.67 -1.29
CA GLU A 54 -3.07 7.68 -0.86
C GLU A 54 -4.07 8.01 -1.96
N GLU A 55 -3.61 8.17 -3.21
CA GLU A 55 -4.48 8.38 -4.37
C GLU A 55 -5.49 7.25 -4.53
N GLU A 56 -5.05 5.99 -4.46
CA GLU A 56 -5.93 4.81 -4.57
C GLU A 56 -7.03 4.79 -3.50
N ILE A 57 -6.73 5.22 -2.26
CA ILE A 57 -7.72 5.32 -1.18
C ILE A 57 -8.79 6.38 -1.47
N THR A 58 -8.41 7.45 -2.18
CA THR A 58 -9.34 8.53 -2.55
C THR A 58 -10.28 8.17 -3.71
N VAL A 59 -10.00 7.08 -4.46
CA VAL A 59 -10.86 6.62 -5.57
C VAL A 59 -12.08 5.87 -5.00
N PRO A 60 -13.32 6.42 -5.10
CA PRO A 60 -14.49 5.84 -4.44
C PRO A 60 -14.90 4.46 -4.97
N GLU A 61 -14.64 4.19 -6.26
CA GLU A 61 -15.04 2.96 -6.96
C GLU A 61 -14.17 1.75 -6.60
N ARG A 62 -12.95 1.98 -6.11
CA ARG A 62 -12.01 0.92 -5.71
C ARG A 62 -12.10 0.56 -4.23
N ALA A 63 -12.92 1.28 -3.47
CA ALA A 63 -13.13 1.08 -2.04
C ALA A 63 -14.08 -0.09 -1.70
N ILE A 64 -14.15 -1.10 -2.55
CA ILE A 64 -14.97 -2.28 -2.33
C ILE A 64 -14.17 -3.25 -1.47
N THR A 65 -14.38 -3.21 -0.15
CA THR A 65 -14.15 -4.38 0.69
C THR A 65 -15.35 -5.30 0.53
N LEU A 66 -15.20 -6.35 -0.28
CA LEU A 66 -16.10 -7.51 -0.26
C LEU A 66 -16.24 -8.00 1.19
N HIS A 67 -17.49 -8.24 1.58
CA HIS A 67 -17.95 -8.71 2.89
C HIS A 67 -17.18 -9.92 3.42
#